data_AF-X1EIQ9-F1
#
_entry.id   AF-X1EIQ9-F1
#
_cell.length_a   1.000
_cell.length_b   1.000
_cell.length_c   1.000
_cell.angle_alpha   90.00
_cell.angle_beta   90.00
_cell.angle_gamma   90.00
#
_symmetry.space_group_name_H-M   'P 1'
#
loop_
_entity.id
_entity.type
_entity.pdbx_description
1 polymer ?
#
loop_
_entity_poly.entity_id
_entity_poly.type
_entity_poly.pdbx_seq_one_letter_code
_entity_poly.pdbx_strand_id
1 'polypeptide(L)'
;TNIIGYGNEYPFNEAVTYDISCAALDNTHFVVGFSDGGDNEYGKCMIGTISDTNIIGYGNEYPFNEAVTYYVSCAALDATHFVVGYEDVGGDNYGIAMIGTRSEYIPVGLENKSANMGSKMVAAGLI
;
A
#
# COMPACT_ATOMS: atom_id res chain seq x y z
N THR A 1 15.38 -8.21 31.47
CA THR A 1 14.21 -9.08 31.23
C THR A 1 13.56 -8.61 29.95
N ASN A 2 13.32 -9.50 28.99
CA ASN A 2 12.57 -9.13 27.79
C ASN A 2 11.09 -9.20 28.13
N ILE A 3 10.39 -8.06 28.08
CA ILE A 3 8.96 -7.96 28.36
C ILE A 3 8.26 -7.66 27.04
N ILE A 4 7.16 -8.34 26.76
CA ILE A 4 6.30 -8.11 25.60
C ILE A 4 5.19 -7.15 26.00
N GLY A 5 4.95 -6.13 25.18
CA GLY A 5 3.81 -5.22 25.30
C GLY A 5 3.00 -5.19 24.00
N TYR A 6 1.71 -4.93 24.10
CA TYR A 6 0.79 -4.81 22.97
C TYR A 6 0.23 -3.39 22.91
N GLY A 7 0.02 -2.88 21.68
CA GLY A 7 -0.61 -1.59 21.42
C GLY A 7 -2.12 -1.71 21.24
N ASN A 8 -2.73 -0.67 20.65
CA ASN A 8 -4.13 -0.69 20.25
C ASN A 8 -4.36 -1.58 19.01
N GLU A 9 -5.58 -2.07 18.83
CA GLU A 9 -6.02 -2.78 17.63
C GLU A 9 -6.50 -1.79 16.57
N TYR A 10 -6.16 -2.08 15.30
CA TYR A 10 -6.56 -1.29 14.14
C TYR A 10 -7.06 -2.26 13.05
N PRO A 11 -8.38 -2.37 12.83
CA PRO A 11 -8.92 -3.25 11.79
C PRO A 11 -8.51 -2.74 10.41
N PHE A 12 -8.01 -3.65 9.58
CA PHE A 12 -7.63 -3.36 8.19
C PHE A 12 -8.73 -3.75 7.19
N ASN A 13 -9.56 -4.73 7.53
CA ASN A 13 -10.75 -5.15 6.82
C ASN A 13 -11.91 -5.27 7.83
N GLU A 14 -13.06 -4.66 7.52
CA GLU A 14 -14.28 -4.73 8.34
C GLU A 14 -15.22 -5.88 7.92
N ALA A 15 -14.64 -6.94 7.36
CA ALA A 15 -15.35 -8.15 6.95
C ALA A 15 -14.64 -9.43 7.43
N VAL A 16 -15.28 -10.58 7.15
CA VAL A 16 -14.67 -11.88 7.39
C VAL A 16 -13.37 -11.95 6.58
N THR A 17 -12.27 -12.30 7.24
CA THR A 17 -10.93 -12.27 6.64
C THR A 17 -10.21 -13.59 6.89
N TYR A 18 -9.58 -14.11 5.85
CA TYR A 18 -8.81 -15.36 5.87
C TYR A 18 -7.37 -15.13 5.40
N ASP A 19 -6.51 -16.12 5.65
CA ASP A 19 -5.14 -16.22 5.11
C ASP A 19 -4.36 -14.90 5.14
N ILE A 20 -4.16 -14.36 6.34
CA ILE A 20 -3.51 -13.07 6.52
C ILE A 20 -2.00 -13.23 6.50
N SER A 21 -1.32 -12.39 5.74
CA SER A 21 0.14 -12.25 5.74
C SER A 21 0.53 -10.77 5.78
N CYS A 22 1.66 -10.47 6.42
CA CYS A 22 2.20 -9.12 6.44
C CYS A 22 3.73 -9.11 6.34
N ALA A 23 4.28 -8.03 5.81
CA ALA A 23 5.72 -7.82 5.73
C ALA A 23 6.06 -6.33 5.93
N ALA A 24 7.09 -6.06 6.73
CA ALA A 24 7.63 -4.72 6.87
C ALA A 24 8.40 -4.33 5.61
N LEU A 25 8.04 -3.19 5.00
CA LEU A 25 8.73 -2.64 3.84
C LEU A 25 9.87 -1.72 4.30
N ASP A 26 9.60 -0.91 5.32
CA ASP A 26 10.60 -0.14 6.06
C ASP A 26 10.12 0.09 7.50
N ASN A 27 10.72 1.06 8.20
CA ASN A 27 10.43 1.33 9.60
C ASN A 27 9.04 1.91 9.87
N THR A 28 8.38 2.48 8.85
CA THR A 28 7.08 3.15 9.00
C THR A 28 6.01 2.62 8.05
N HIS A 29 6.33 1.64 7.21
CA HIS A 29 5.41 1.07 6.24
C HIS A 29 5.49 -0.45 6.20
N PHE A 30 4.33 -1.06 5.99
CA PHE A 30 4.19 -2.50 5.83
C PHE A 30 3.09 -2.82 4.83
N VAL A 31 3.12 -4.03 4.28
CA VAL A 31 2.02 -4.57 3.46
C VAL A 31 1.23 -5.58 4.29
N VAL A 32 -0.07 -5.62 4.08
CA VAL A 32 -0.96 -6.70 4.52
C VAL A 32 -1.59 -7.30 3.27
N GLY A 33 -1.46 -8.62 3.10
CA GLY A 33 -2.17 -9.41 2.11
C GLY A 33 -3.14 -10.36 2.80
N PHE A 34 -4.32 -10.55 2.23
CA PHE A 34 -5.37 -11.38 2.82
C PHE A 34 -6.35 -11.89 1.76
N SER A 35 -7.14 -12.88 2.14
CA SER A 35 -8.33 -13.31 1.40
C SER A 35 -9.57 -12.69 2.03
N ASP A 36 -10.34 -11.94 1.23
CA ASP A 36 -11.49 -11.18 1.70
C ASP A 36 -12.78 -12.01 1.61
N GLY A 37 -13.15 -12.65 2.72
CA GLY A 37 -14.41 -13.39 2.83
C GLY A 37 -15.67 -12.50 2.71
N GLY A 38 -15.54 -11.18 2.87
CA GLY A 38 -16.60 -10.22 2.55
C GLY A 38 -16.80 -9.97 1.06
N ASP A 39 -15.81 -10.36 0.25
CA ASP A 39 -15.74 -10.09 -1.20
C ASP A 39 -15.31 -11.36 -1.96
N ASN A 40 -16.10 -12.43 -1.84
CA ASN A 40 -15.94 -13.69 -2.56
C ASN A 40 -14.57 -14.39 -2.38
N GLU A 41 -13.91 -14.18 -1.24
CA GLU A 41 -12.58 -14.74 -0.93
C GLU A 41 -11.51 -14.27 -1.93
N TYR A 42 -11.67 -13.06 -2.47
CA TYR A 42 -10.70 -12.44 -3.36
C TYR A 42 -9.43 -12.04 -2.62
N GLY A 43 -8.29 -12.22 -3.30
CA GLY A 43 -6.99 -11.84 -2.78
C GLY A 43 -6.82 -10.34 -2.86
N LYS A 44 -6.64 -9.68 -1.70
CA LYS A 44 -6.43 -8.24 -1.57
C LYS A 44 -5.15 -7.93 -0.82
N CYS A 45 -4.52 -6.81 -1.18
CA CYS A 45 -3.44 -6.25 -0.40
C CYS A 45 -3.64 -4.76 -0.13
N MET A 46 -2.98 -4.27 0.91
CA MET A 46 -2.97 -2.83 1.23
C MET A 46 -1.68 -2.44 1.94
N ILE A 47 -1.36 -1.15 1.89
CA ILE A 47 -0.23 -0.58 2.61
C ILE A 47 -0.73 0.01 3.94
N GLY A 48 -0.09 -0.43 5.02
CA GLY A 48 -0.22 0.18 6.34
C GLY A 48 0.94 1.13 6.62
N THR A 49 0.67 2.17 7.40
CA THR A 49 1.66 3.12 7.91
C THR A 49 1.68 3.12 9.44
N ILE A 50 2.82 3.46 10.03
CA ILE A 50 3.00 3.59 11.48
C ILE A 50 3.48 5.01 11.78
N SER A 51 2.77 5.72 12.67
CA SER A 51 3.20 7.02 13.17
C SER A 51 4.31 6.90 14.23
N ASP A 52 4.96 8.02 14.58
CA ASP A 52 5.92 8.09 15.70
C ASP A 52 5.31 7.69 17.07
N THR A 53 3.98 7.66 17.16
CA THR A 53 3.22 7.27 18.35
C THR A 53 2.62 5.86 18.26
N ASN A 54 3.11 5.02 17.33
CA ASN A 54 2.64 3.66 17.08
C ASN A 54 1.15 3.57 16.70
N ILE A 55 0.63 4.60 16.03
CA ILE A 55 -0.72 4.56 15.46
C ILE A 55 -0.63 3.98 14.06
N ILE A 56 -1.45 2.97 13.77
CA ILE A 56 -1.54 2.37 12.45
C ILE A 56 -2.58 3.11 11.62
N GLY A 57 -2.21 3.46 10.39
CA GLY A 57 -3.13 3.90 9.34
C GLY A 57 -3.11 2.92 8.17
N TYR A 58 -4.23 2.81 7.46
CA TYR A 58 -4.34 1.95 6.28
C TYR A 58 -4.72 2.78 5.05
N GLY A 59 -4.11 2.44 3.91
CA GLY A 59 -4.51 2.94 2.61
C GLY A 59 -5.71 2.18 2.04
N ASN A 60 -5.94 2.32 0.73
CA ASN A 60 -6.96 1.54 0.03
C ASN A 60 -6.54 0.07 -0.09
N GLU A 61 -7.54 -0.80 -0.16
CA GLU A 61 -7.38 -2.18 -0.62
C GLU A 61 -7.20 -2.22 -2.14
N TYR A 62 -6.33 -3.11 -2.60
CA TYR A 62 -6.10 -3.39 -4.01
C TYR A 62 -6.19 -4.90 -4.25
N PRO A 63 -7.07 -5.37 -5.15
CA PRO A 63 -7.13 -6.78 -5.50
C PRO A 63 -5.86 -7.18 -6.25
N PHE A 64 -5.26 -8.30 -5.86
CA PHE A 64 -4.21 -8.98 -6.64
C PHE A 64 -4.72 -10.25 -7.31
N ASN A 65 -5.85 -10.79 -6.85
CA ASN A 65 -6.53 -11.92 -7.49
C ASN A 65 -8.06 -11.77 -7.39
N GLU A 66 -8.75 -11.70 -8.53
CA GLU A 66 -10.22 -11.61 -8.63
C GLU A 66 -10.88 -13.00 -8.63
N ALA A 67 -10.36 -13.90 -7.81
CA ALA A 67 -10.80 -15.29 -7.67
C ALA A 67 -10.56 -15.78 -6.24
N VAL A 68 -11.20 -16.91 -5.87
CA VAL A 68 -10.99 -17.53 -4.56
C VAL A 68 -9.50 -17.77 -4.35
N THR A 69 -8.97 -17.19 -3.27
CA THR A 69 -7.54 -17.09 -2.99
C THR A 69 -7.23 -17.69 -1.63
N TYR A 70 -6.27 -18.62 -1.59
CA TYR A 70 -5.77 -19.21 -0.34
C TYR A 70 -4.26 -19.07 -0.18
N TYR A 71 -3.80 -19.34 1.04
CA TYR A 71 -2.37 -19.43 1.40
C TYR A 71 -1.55 -18.18 1.01
N VAL A 72 -2.09 -17.00 1.30
CA VAL A 72 -1.41 -15.73 1.00
C VAL A 72 -0.12 -15.61 1.80
N SER A 73 0.96 -15.20 1.14
CA SER A 73 2.27 -14.98 1.74
C SER A 73 2.92 -13.72 1.18
N CYS A 74 3.17 -12.73 2.03
CA CYS A 74 3.85 -11.50 1.67
C CYS A 74 5.32 -11.53 2.08
N ALA A 75 6.20 -11.01 1.23
CA ALA A 75 7.58 -10.73 1.59
C ALA A 75 8.03 -9.39 1.00
N ALA A 76 8.74 -8.59 1.79
CA ALA A 76 9.37 -7.37 1.31
C ALA A 76 10.58 -7.70 0.44
N LEU A 77 10.74 -6.96 -0.65
CA LEU A 77 11.94 -6.98 -1.50
C LEU A 77 12.81 -5.76 -1.21
N ASP A 78 12.18 -4.60 -1.08
CA ASP A 78 12.77 -3.35 -0.59
C ASP A 78 11.67 -2.45 -0.01
N ALA A 79 12.00 -1.19 0.30
CA ALA A 79 11.03 -0.24 0.84
C ALA A 79 9.82 -0.01 -0.09
N THR A 80 9.99 -0.15 -1.40
CA THR A 80 8.96 0.14 -2.39
C THR A 80 8.36 -1.09 -3.06
N HIS A 81 9.00 -2.26 -2.95
CA HIS A 81 8.59 -3.49 -3.63
C HIS A 81 8.34 -4.64 -2.65
N PHE A 82 7.33 -5.44 -2.95
CA PHE A 82 7.05 -6.70 -2.24
C PHE A 82 6.59 -7.77 -3.23
N VAL A 83 6.60 -9.01 -2.78
CA VAL A 83 6.00 -10.14 -3.48
C VAL A 83 4.83 -10.68 -2.66
N VAL A 84 3.76 -11.08 -3.36
CA VAL A 84 2.65 -11.86 -2.81
C VAL A 84 2.65 -13.21 -3.50
N GLY A 85 2.83 -14.28 -2.74
CA GLY A 85 2.56 -15.65 -3.16
C GLY A 85 1.16 -16.08 -2.71
N TYR A 86 0.43 -16.82 -3.51
CA TYR A 86 -0.91 -17.31 -3.19
C TYR A 86 -1.28 -18.55 -4.02
N GLU A 87 -2.32 -19.28 -3.61
CA GLU A 87 -2.98 -20.31 -4.42
C GLU A 87 -4.21 -19.72 -5.12
N ASP A 88 -4.28 -19.84 -6.45
CA ASP A 88 -5.42 -19.39 -7.25
C ASP A 88 -6.46 -20.51 -7.42
N VAL A 89 -7.29 -20.70 -6.39
CA VAL A 89 -8.34 -21.75 -6.36
C VAL A 89 -9.46 -21.46 -7.36
N GLY A 90 -9.74 -20.18 -7.61
CA GLY A 90 -10.69 -19.78 -8.65
C GLY A 90 -10.21 -20.06 -10.08
N GLY A 91 -8.91 -20.31 -10.27
CA GLY A 91 -8.27 -20.73 -11.52
C GLY A 91 -7.88 -22.20 -11.52
N ASP A 92 -6.60 -22.47 -11.80
CA ASP A 92 -6.05 -23.83 -11.97
C ASP A 92 -5.58 -24.49 -10.64
N ASN A 93 -5.76 -23.84 -9.48
CA ASN A 93 -5.17 -24.22 -8.18
C ASN A 93 -3.63 -24.22 -8.21
N TYR A 94 -3.04 -23.26 -8.94
CA TYR A 94 -1.60 -23.09 -8.99
C TYR A 94 -1.13 -22.11 -7.92
N GLY A 95 0.10 -22.33 -7.47
CA GLY A 95 0.84 -21.30 -6.73
C GLY A 95 1.26 -20.19 -7.68
N ILE A 96 0.81 -18.98 -7.42
CA ILE A 96 1.11 -17.77 -8.17
C ILE A 96 1.93 -16.83 -7.30
N ALA A 97 2.87 -16.11 -7.91
CA ALA A 97 3.60 -15.03 -7.27
C ALA A 97 3.46 -13.74 -8.08
N MET A 98 3.15 -12.63 -7.43
CA MET A 98 2.99 -11.31 -8.04
C MET A 98 3.83 -10.27 -7.32
N ILE A 99 4.47 -9.37 -8.08
CA ILE A 99 5.17 -8.21 -7.53
C ILE A 99 4.17 -7.08 -7.31
N GLY A 100 4.17 -6.54 -6.09
CA GLY A 100 3.48 -5.30 -5.74
C GLY A 100 4.46 -4.16 -5.55
N THR A 101 4.02 -2.95 -5.88
CA THR A 101 4.78 -1.71 -5.68
C THR A 101 3.97 -0.73 -4.86
N ARG A 102 4.55 -0.17 -3.80
CA ARG A 102 4.01 1.05 -3.20
C ARG A 102 4.61 2.27 -3.88
N SER A 103 3.77 3.24 -4.22
CA SER A 103 4.21 4.54 -4.71
C SER A 103 3.76 5.62 -3.73
N GLU A 104 4.57 6.64 -3.55
CA GLU A 104 4.09 7.85 -2.90
C GLU A 104 3.06 8.52 -3.83
N TYR A 105 1.94 8.94 -3.25
CA TYR A 105 1.05 9.84 -3.97
C TYR A 105 1.76 11.19 -4.10
N ILE A 106 2.29 11.48 -5.29
CA ILE A 106 2.71 12.82 -5.66
C ILE A 106 1.48 13.49 -6.28
N PRO A 107 0.84 14.47 -5.62
CA PRO A 107 -0.22 15.23 -6.25
C PRO A 107 0.38 16.01 -7.43
N VAL A 108 0.12 15.55 -8.65
CA VAL A 108 0.52 16.26 -9.87
C VAL A 108 -0.43 17.46 -10.00
N GLY A 109 -0.03 18.62 -9.50
CA GLY A 109 -0.92 19.79 -9.53
C GLY A 109 -0.45 21.10 -8.88
N LEU A 110 0.74 21.17 -8.29
CA LEU A 110 1.34 22.45 -7.93
C LEU A 110 2.37 22.86 -8.98
N GLU A 111 1.90 23.05 -10.22
CA GLU A 111 2.61 23.95 -11.11
C GLU A 111 2.72 25.28 -10.37
N ASN A 112 3.95 25.71 -10.14
CA ASN A 112 4.29 26.90 -9.39
C ASN A 112 3.79 28.13 -10.19
N LYS A 113 2.50 28.49 -10.05
CA LYS A 113 1.88 29.65 -10.73
C LYS A 113 2.58 30.97 -10.40
N SER A 114 3.45 30.99 -9.39
CA SER A 114 4.31 32.14 -9.06
C SER A 114 5.49 32.33 -10.03
N ALA A 115 5.95 31.27 -10.72
CA ALA A 115 7.10 31.35 -11.64
C ALA A 115 6.76 32.08 -12.96
N ASN A 116 5.47 32.32 -13.25
CA ASN A 116 5.01 32.95 -14.50
C ASN A 116 4.56 34.42 -14.35
N MET A 117 4.87 35.07 -13.22
CA MET A 117 4.67 36.53 -13.04
C MET A 117 5.96 37.31 -12.73
N GLY A 118 7.12 36.76 -13.09
CA GLY A 118 8.43 37.26 -12.68
C GLY A 118 9.27 38.04 -13.70
N SER A 119 8.71 38.51 -14.82
CA SER A 119 9.46 39.42 -15.72
C SER A 119 8.56 40.53 -16.29
N LYS A 120 8.30 41.54 -15.45
CA LYS A 120 8.19 42.93 -15.92
C LYS A 120 9.57 43.58 -15.80
N MET A 121 9.79 44.61 -16.65
CA MET A 121 10.86 45.63 -16.71
C MET A 121 11.88 45.42 -17.87
N VAL A 122 12.24 46.36 -18.75
CA VAL A 122 11.84 47.72 -19.19
C VAL A 122 12.60 48.00 -20.50
N ALA A 123 12.04 48.75 -21.46
CA ALA A 123 12.78 49.78 -22.19
C ALA A 123 11.82 50.85 -22.75
N ALA A 124 11.94 52.06 -22.20
CA ALA A 124 11.34 53.29 -22.69
C ALA A 124 12.34 54.00 -23.63
N GLY A 125 11.84 54.76 -24.62
CA GLY A 125 12.59 55.87 -25.23
C GLY A 125 12.36 56.08 -26.73
N LEU A 126 11.86 57.28 -27.08
CA LEU A 126 11.92 58.04 -28.35
C LEU A 126 12.82 57.42 -29.44
N ILE A 127 12.39 57.23 -30.70
CA ILE A 127 11.92 58.19 -31.73
C ILE A 127 10.81 57.54 -32.57
#